data_AF-A0A2D4P9K4-F1
#
_entry.id   AF-A0A2D4P9K4-F1
#
_cell.length_a   1.000
_cell.length_b   1.000
_cell.length_c   1.000
_cell.angle_alpha   90.00
_cell.angle_beta   90.00
_cell.angle_gamma   90.00
#
_symmetry.space_group_name_H-M   'P 1'
#
loop_
_entity.id
_entity.type
_entity.pdbx_description
1 polymer ?
#
loop_
_entity_poly.entity_id
_entity_poly.type
_entity_poly.pdbx_seq_one_letter_code
_entity_poly.pdbx_strand_id
1 'polypeptide(L)'
;PISPLVEEPKGDVILNEENPGGEEEESVESDGEREPEKFADLMKHGLMEEDVGITKFASLHKGFLGILKERYSDFVVHEIGKEGETIHLDDFSVPVDKEDPPEEIFTVLSPEEKQRLGDLQLFKNKESSVSIEVI
;
A
#
# COMPACT_ATOMS: atom_id res chain seq x y z
N PRO A 1 62.34 23.62 -7.97
CA PRO A 1 62.20 24.83 -7.12
C PRO A 1 60.75 25.03 -6.70
N ILE A 2 60.47 24.77 -5.41
CA ILE A 2 59.43 25.36 -4.54
C ILE A 2 57.99 25.49 -5.10
N SER A 3 57.09 24.74 -4.47
CA SER A 3 55.62 24.80 -4.54
C SER A 3 55.02 25.98 -3.73
N PRO A 4 53.70 26.22 -3.83
CA PRO A 4 52.90 26.73 -2.72
C PRO A 4 52.07 25.61 -2.05
N LEU A 5 52.06 25.57 -0.71
CA LEU A 5 51.06 24.87 0.12
C LEU A 5 49.74 25.69 0.12
N VAL A 6 48.57 25.12 0.42
CA VAL A 6 47.83 25.13 1.72
C VAL A 6 46.36 24.78 1.34
N GLU A 7 45.54 23.97 2.01
CA GLU A 7 45.65 23.13 3.23
C GLU A 7 44.74 21.86 3.09
N GLU A 8 44.74 20.96 4.08
CA GLU A 8 43.77 19.85 4.21
C GLU A 8 42.91 19.99 5.49
N PRO A 9 41.63 19.60 5.48
CA PRO A 9 40.89 19.24 6.68
C PRO A 9 40.65 17.73 6.77
N LYS A 10 41.50 17.08 7.59
CA LYS A 10 41.19 15.99 8.54
C LYS A 10 40.11 14.96 8.15
N GLY A 11 40.52 13.73 7.92
CA GLY A 11 39.62 12.58 7.96
C GLY A 11 39.25 12.19 9.39
N ASP A 12 37.99 11.78 9.58
CA ASP A 12 37.56 11.09 10.80
C ASP A 12 37.84 9.59 10.68
N VAL A 13 38.48 9.05 11.72
CA VAL A 13 38.77 7.63 11.86
C VAL A 13 37.52 6.92 12.35
N ILE A 14 36.86 6.16 11.49
CA ILE A 14 35.92 5.14 11.95
C ILE A 14 36.73 3.88 12.25
N LEU A 15 36.75 3.51 13.54
CA LEU A 15 37.45 2.36 14.05
C LEU A 15 36.74 1.09 13.58
N ASN A 16 37.47 0.21 12.88
CA ASN A 16 37.07 -1.19 12.79
C ASN A 16 37.38 -1.83 14.14
N GLU A 17 36.36 -2.21 14.91
CA GLU A 17 36.55 -3.14 16.03
C GLU A 17 36.44 -4.58 15.54
N GLU A 18 37.30 -5.42 16.11
CA GLU A 18 37.65 -6.73 15.57
C GLU A 18 36.70 -7.84 16.05
N ASN A 19 36.63 -8.92 15.27
CA ASN A 19 35.97 -10.17 15.63
C ASN A 19 36.87 -11.04 16.55
N PRO A 20 36.35 -11.43 17.73
CA PRO A 20 36.54 -12.78 18.27
C PRO A 20 35.14 -13.42 18.47
N GLY A 21 34.84 -14.64 17.99
CA GLY A 21 35.68 -15.82 17.95
C GLY A 21 35.28 -16.76 19.09
N GLY A 22 34.54 -17.83 18.79
CA GLY A 22 34.07 -18.82 19.76
C GLY A 22 32.82 -19.56 19.29
N GLU A 23 32.94 -20.85 19.02
CA GLU A 23 31.85 -21.76 18.68
C GLU A 23 31.16 -22.25 19.96
N GLU A 24 29.84 -22.10 20.09
CA GLU A 24 29.00 -23.04 20.86
C GLU A 24 27.68 -23.26 20.09
N GLU A 25 27.45 -24.50 19.62
CA GLU A 25 26.15 -24.91 19.08
C GLU A 25 25.19 -25.14 20.26
N GLU A 26 24.38 -24.12 20.61
CA GLU A 26 23.26 -24.33 21.53
C GLU A 26 22.00 -24.71 20.76
N SER A 27 21.62 -25.98 20.88
CA SER A 27 20.37 -26.52 20.36
C SER A 27 19.18 -25.98 21.16
N VAL A 28 18.66 -24.82 20.77
CA VAL A 28 17.42 -24.29 21.35
C VAL A 28 16.23 -25.12 20.85
N GLU A 29 15.73 -25.98 21.72
CA GLU A 29 14.55 -26.80 21.46
C GLU A 29 13.33 -25.91 21.17
N SER A 30 12.52 -26.31 20.19
CA SER A 30 11.33 -25.58 19.75
C SER A 30 10.18 -25.76 20.74
N ASP A 31 10.21 -25.04 21.87
CA ASP A 31 9.01 -24.87 22.71
C ASP A 31 8.13 -23.72 22.20
N GLY A 32 6.82 -23.92 22.28
CA GLY A 32 5.80 -23.21 21.50
C GLY A 32 5.40 -21.82 22.02
N GLU A 33 6.23 -21.16 22.81
CA GLU A 33 5.88 -19.89 23.46
C GLU A 33 6.41 -18.69 22.67
N ARG A 34 5.51 -17.98 21.98
CA ARG A 34 5.81 -16.72 21.30
C ARG A 34 5.96 -15.59 22.34
N GLU A 35 7.19 -15.46 22.84
CA GLU A 35 7.69 -14.33 23.66
C GLU A 35 7.14 -12.98 23.17
N PRO A 36 6.21 -12.34 23.92
CA PRO A 36 5.61 -11.07 23.50
C PRO A 36 6.62 -9.91 23.52
N GLU A 37 7.68 -10.02 24.33
CA GLU A 37 8.77 -9.06 24.43
C GLU A 37 9.52 -8.90 23.08
N LYS A 38 9.81 -10.02 22.38
CA LYS A 38 10.44 -9.98 21.05
C LYS A 38 9.57 -9.25 20.02
N PHE A 39 8.25 -9.41 20.09
CA PHE A 39 7.32 -8.69 19.21
C PHE A 39 7.26 -7.19 19.54
N ALA A 40 7.34 -6.84 20.83
CA ALA A 40 7.38 -5.45 21.27
C ALA A 40 8.67 -4.73 20.86
N ASP A 41 9.83 -5.40 20.88
CA ASP A 41 11.10 -4.84 20.43
C ASP A 41 11.15 -4.63 18.90
N LEU A 42 10.67 -5.59 18.11
CA LEU A 42 10.47 -5.42 16.66
C LEU A 42 9.58 -4.21 16.33
N MET A 43 8.55 -3.95 17.13
CA MET A 43 7.67 -2.80 16.94
C MET A 43 8.28 -1.44 17.34
N LYS A 44 9.38 -1.41 18.11
CA LYS A 44 10.08 -0.15 18.46
C LYS A 44 10.93 0.39 17.31
N HIS A 45 11.51 -0.51 16.51
CA HIS A 45 12.42 -0.15 15.42
C HIS A 45 11.84 -0.38 14.01
N GLY A 46 10.73 -1.14 13.92
CA GLY A 46 10.18 -1.63 12.66
C GLY A 46 10.87 -2.92 12.23
N LEU A 47 10.20 -3.68 11.36
CA LEU A 47 10.78 -4.86 10.71
C LEU A 47 11.78 -4.42 9.64
N MET A 48 12.99 -4.97 9.71
CA MET A 48 14.02 -4.83 8.68
C MET A 48 13.94 -5.96 7.66
N GLU A 49 14.58 -5.78 6.50
CA GLU A 49 14.66 -6.81 5.45
C GLU A 49 15.32 -8.11 5.97
N GLU A 50 16.28 -7.99 6.89
CA GLU A 50 16.99 -9.11 7.51
C GLU A 50 16.07 -9.99 8.38
N ASP A 51 15.15 -9.37 9.14
CA ASP A 51 14.18 -10.06 10.02
C ASP A 51 13.23 -10.99 9.24
N VAL A 52 13.02 -10.70 7.95
CA VAL A 52 12.18 -11.46 7.02
C VAL A 52 12.99 -12.25 5.97
N GLY A 53 14.32 -12.36 6.15
CA GLY A 53 15.20 -13.20 5.35
C GLY A 53 15.67 -12.61 4.01
N ILE A 54 15.37 -11.34 3.73
CA ILE A 54 15.77 -10.64 2.50
C ILE A 54 17.19 -10.10 2.69
N THR A 55 18.22 -10.88 2.29
CA THR A 55 19.62 -10.61 2.66
C THR A 55 20.64 -10.65 1.49
N LYS A 56 20.17 -10.75 0.24
CA LYS A 56 21.03 -10.94 -0.95
C LYS A 56 20.61 -10.06 -2.12
N PHE A 57 21.60 -9.52 -2.83
CA PHE A 57 21.42 -8.77 -4.06
C PHE A 57 21.79 -9.62 -5.28
N ALA A 58 21.07 -9.43 -6.40
CA ALA A 58 21.38 -10.09 -7.67
C ALA A 58 22.53 -9.40 -8.46
N SER A 59 22.99 -8.23 -8.02
CA SER A 59 24.01 -7.42 -8.69
C SER A 59 25.13 -6.99 -7.75
N LEU A 60 26.30 -6.71 -8.32
CA LEU A 60 27.53 -6.29 -7.61
C LEU A 60 27.77 -4.77 -7.66
N HIS A 61 26.83 -3.99 -8.20
CA HIS A 61 26.96 -2.53 -8.24
C HIS A 61 26.85 -1.91 -6.84
N LYS A 62 27.60 -0.84 -6.59
CA LYS A 62 27.46 -0.05 -5.35
C LYS A 62 26.08 0.59 -5.31
N GLY A 63 25.35 0.38 -4.20
CA GLY A 63 24.07 1.04 -3.95
C GLY A 63 24.17 2.56 -3.81
N PHE A 64 23.02 3.22 -3.95
CA PHE A 64 22.85 4.66 -3.78
C PHE A 64 21.54 4.94 -3.04
N LEU A 65 21.39 6.15 -2.51
CA LEU A 65 20.18 6.58 -1.81
C LEU A 65 19.19 7.23 -2.78
N GLY A 66 17.90 6.94 -2.62
CA GLY A 66 16.82 7.55 -3.37
C GLY A 66 15.52 7.52 -2.57
N ILE A 67 14.64 8.51 -2.81
CA ILE A 67 13.31 8.56 -2.20
C ILE A 67 12.35 7.83 -3.15
N LEU A 68 11.66 6.82 -2.62
CA LEU A 68 10.65 6.04 -3.35
C LEU A 68 9.26 6.40 -2.81
N LYS A 69 8.28 6.61 -3.71
CA LYS A 69 6.89 7.03 -3.39
C LYS A 69 6.79 8.39 -2.67
N GLU A 70 7.56 9.40 -3.13
CA GLU A 70 7.40 10.79 -2.65
C GLU A 70 5.97 11.32 -2.92
N ARG A 71 5.44 11.03 -4.11
CA ARG A 71 4.03 11.28 -4.48
C ARG A 71 3.39 9.97 -4.91
N TYR A 72 2.08 9.85 -4.72
CA TYR A 72 1.32 8.67 -5.17
C TYR A 72 1.45 8.42 -6.69
N SER A 73 1.61 9.49 -7.47
CA SER A 73 1.80 9.45 -8.93
C SER A 73 3.15 8.88 -9.37
N ASP A 74 4.13 8.79 -8.47
CA ASP A 74 5.48 8.32 -8.80
C ASP A 74 5.58 6.79 -8.83
N PHE A 75 4.53 6.10 -8.36
CA PHE A 75 4.44 4.64 -8.35
C PHE A 75 3.01 4.18 -8.66
N VAL A 76 2.71 3.97 -9.94
CA VAL A 76 1.39 3.49 -10.41
C VAL A 76 1.51 2.00 -10.78
N VAL A 77 0.53 1.21 -10.36
CA VAL A 77 0.44 -0.23 -10.63
C VAL A 77 -0.78 -0.49 -11.52
N HIS A 78 -0.58 -1.27 -12.58
CA HIS A 78 -1.65 -1.83 -13.40
C HIS A 78 -1.59 -3.36 -13.29
N GLU A 79 -2.72 -4.00 -13.04
CA GLU A 79 -2.81 -5.47 -13.01
C GLU A 79 -2.64 -6.05 -14.41
N ILE A 80 -2.09 -7.26 -14.50
CA ILE A 80 -2.10 -8.06 -15.74
C ILE A 80 -3.07 -9.21 -15.50
N GLY A 81 -4.14 -9.27 -16.28
CA GLY A 81 -5.17 -10.29 -16.20
C GLY A 81 -4.68 -11.66 -16.66
N LYS A 82 -5.55 -12.67 -16.51
CA LYS A 82 -5.19 -14.08 -16.77
C LYS A 82 -4.91 -14.37 -18.25
N GLU A 83 -5.44 -13.56 -19.16
CA GLU A 83 -5.22 -13.68 -20.60
C GLU A 83 -4.03 -12.80 -21.07
N GLY A 84 -3.31 -12.17 -20.14
CA GLY A 84 -2.13 -11.34 -20.39
C GLY A 84 -2.43 -9.87 -20.70
N GLU A 85 -3.67 -9.44 -20.51
CA GLU A 85 -4.15 -8.08 -20.75
C GLU A 85 -3.81 -7.12 -19.59
N THR A 86 -3.31 -5.92 -19.88
CA THR A 86 -3.07 -4.91 -18.84
C THR A 86 -4.35 -4.15 -18.52
N ILE A 87 -4.80 -4.23 -17.28
CA ILE A 87 -6.05 -3.62 -16.80
C ILE A 87 -5.90 -2.10 -16.67
N HIS A 88 -6.82 -1.37 -17.28
CA HIS A 88 -6.94 0.09 -17.21
C HIS A 88 -8.39 0.49 -16.96
N LEU A 89 -8.61 1.67 -16.38
CA LEU A 89 -9.92 2.32 -16.33
C LEU A 89 -10.03 3.29 -17.51
N ASP A 90 -10.51 2.79 -18.65
CA ASP A 90 -10.66 3.53 -19.91
C ASP A 90 -12.12 3.78 -20.30
N ASP A 91 -13.06 2.93 -19.87
CA ASP A 91 -14.50 3.16 -19.97
C ASP A 91 -15.12 3.67 -18.65
N PHE A 92 -16.00 4.66 -18.79
CA PHE A 92 -16.82 5.27 -17.73
C PHE A 92 -18.32 5.15 -18.02
N SER A 93 -18.70 4.38 -19.04
CA SER A 93 -20.09 4.11 -19.37
C SER A 93 -20.77 3.34 -18.23
N VAL A 94 -22.05 3.65 -17.99
CA VAL A 94 -22.86 2.86 -17.07
C VAL A 94 -23.26 1.58 -17.82
N PRO A 95 -22.99 0.38 -17.26
CA PRO A 95 -23.40 -0.86 -17.91
C PRO A 95 -24.91 -0.90 -18.09
N VAL A 96 -25.36 -1.41 -19.24
CA VAL A 96 -26.79 -1.55 -19.54
C VAL A 96 -27.33 -2.75 -18.79
N ASP A 97 -28.20 -2.50 -17.79
CA ASP A 97 -28.97 -3.55 -17.12
C ASP A 97 -29.82 -4.30 -18.14
N LYS A 98 -29.76 -5.64 -18.10
CA LYS A 98 -30.43 -6.52 -19.07
C LYS A 98 -31.82 -6.99 -18.61
N GLU A 99 -32.13 -6.75 -17.35
CA GLU A 99 -33.39 -7.10 -16.71
C GLU A 99 -33.81 -5.89 -15.88
N ASP A 100 -35.02 -5.37 -16.12
CA ASP A 100 -35.65 -4.47 -15.16
C ASP A 100 -35.78 -5.24 -13.82
N PRO A 101 -35.42 -4.64 -12.67
CA PRO A 101 -35.59 -5.29 -11.39
C PRO A 101 -37.05 -5.73 -11.21
N PRO A 102 -37.31 -6.97 -10.74
CA PRO A 102 -38.67 -7.50 -10.64
C PRO A 102 -39.58 -6.55 -9.87
N GLU A 103 -40.81 -6.36 -10.37
CA GLU A 103 -41.73 -5.33 -9.86
C GLU A 103 -42.01 -5.44 -8.35
N GLU A 104 -41.81 -6.63 -7.78
CA GLU A 104 -41.86 -6.90 -6.34
C GLU A 104 -40.96 -5.97 -5.51
N ILE A 105 -39.78 -5.56 -5.99
CA ILE A 105 -38.90 -4.61 -5.27
C ILE A 105 -39.57 -3.23 -5.12
N PHE A 106 -40.43 -2.83 -6.07
CA PHE A 106 -41.17 -1.57 -6.00
C PHE A 106 -42.41 -1.63 -5.10
N THR A 107 -42.82 -2.79 -4.59
CA THR A 107 -44.01 -2.91 -3.72
C THR A 107 -43.85 -2.23 -2.36
N VAL A 108 -42.61 -1.94 -1.96
CA VAL A 108 -42.27 -1.15 -0.77
C VAL A 108 -42.61 0.34 -0.94
N LEU A 109 -42.70 0.84 -2.17
CA LEU A 109 -42.98 2.24 -2.48
C LEU A 109 -44.42 2.41 -2.96
N SER A 110 -45.11 3.43 -2.44
CA SER A 110 -46.39 3.82 -3.01
C SER A 110 -46.23 4.35 -4.45
N PRO A 111 -47.27 4.28 -5.30
CA PRO A 111 -47.24 4.87 -6.64
C PRO A 111 -46.89 6.38 -6.64
N GLU A 112 -47.27 7.10 -5.58
CA GLU A 112 -46.97 8.53 -5.41
C GLU A 112 -45.47 8.76 -5.13
N GLU A 113 -44.85 7.97 -4.25
CA GLU A 113 -43.41 8.05 -3.99
C GLU A 113 -42.60 7.68 -5.24
N LYS A 114 -43.03 6.66 -5.98
CA LYS A 114 -42.41 6.27 -7.26
C LYS A 114 -42.50 7.39 -8.30
N GLN A 115 -43.62 8.11 -8.37
CA GLN A 115 -43.76 9.29 -9.23
C GLN A 115 -42.82 10.42 -8.78
N ARG A 116 -42.80 10.76 -7.49
CA ARG A 116 -41.95 11.84 -6.94
C ARG A 116 -40.46 11.56 -7.12
N LEU A 117 -40.02 10.31 -7.05
CA LEU A 117 -38.67 9.88 -7.38
C LEU A 117 -38.34 10.07 -8.87
N GLY A 118 -39.25 9.67 -9.77
CA GLY A 118 -39.08 9.86 -11.22
C GLY A 118 -38.99 11.32 -11.63
N ASP A 119 -39.84 12.17 -11.05
CA ASP A 119 -39.79 13.62 -11.23
C ASP A 119 -38.44 14.20 -10.75
N LEU A 120 -37.95 13.76 -9.58
CA LEU A 120 -36.67 14.19 -9.01
C LEU A 120 -35.45 13.76 -9.85
N GLN A 121 -35.53 12.62 -10.54
CA GLN A 121 -34.52 12.18 -11.52
C GLN A 121 -34.51 13.06 -12.79
N LEU A 122 -35.66 13.60 -13.19
CA LEU A 122 -35.78 14.48 -14.37
C LEU A 122 -35.31 15.91 -14.12
N PHE A 123 -35.41 16.40 -12.87
CA PHE A 123 -35.01 17.76 -12.54
C PHE A 123 -33.49 17.93 -12.45
N LYS A 124 -32.98 18.96 -13.14
CA LYS A 124 -31.56 19.37 -13.05
C LYS A 124 -31.22 20.17 -11.78
N ASN A 125 -32.22 20.60 -11.02
CA ASN A 125 -32.01 21.26 -9.72
C ASN A 125 -31.88 20.18 -8.63
N LYS A 126 -30.79 20.24 -7.85
CA LYS A 126 -30.48 19.29 -6.76
C LYS A 126 -31.03 19.69 -5.39
N GLU A 127 -31.85 20.75 -5.32
CA GLU A 127 -32.40 21.28 -4.07
C GLU A 127 -33.69 20.58 -3.60
N SER A 128 -34.34 19.79 -4.45
CA SER A 128 -35.53 19.01 -4.10
C SER A 128 -35.18 17.71 -3.39
N SER A 129 -36.00 17.30 -2.41
CA SER A 129 -35.89 16.03 -1.70
C SER A 129 -37.24 15.31 -1.58
N VAL A 130 -37.18 13.99 -1.40
CA VAL A 130 -38.33 13.13 -1.13
C VAL A 130 -37.99 12.30 0.11
N SER A 131 -38.84 12.41 1.14
CA SER A 131 -38.80 11.52 2.30
C SER A 131 -39.69 10.30 2.02
N ILE A 132 -39.20 9.12 2.36
CA ILE A 132 -39.88 7.83 2.20
C ILE A 132 -39.89 7.18 3.58
N GLU A 133 -41.08 6.84 4.07
CA GLU A 133 -41.24 6.13 5.35
C GLU A 133 -41.50 4.65 5.06
N VAL A 134 -40.57 3.78 5.45
CA VAL A 134 -40.73 2.33 5.33
C VAL A 134 -41.59 1.84 6.49
N ILE A 135 -42.69 1.14 6.17
CA ILE A 135 -43.64 0.53 7.12
C ILE A 135 -43.09 -0.81 7.65
#